data_AF-A0AAD6AQ79-F1
#
_entry.id   AF-A0AAD6AQ79-F1
#
_cell.length_a   1.000
_cell.length_b   1.000
_cell.length_c   1.000
_cell.angle_alpha   90.00
_cell.angle_beta   90.00
_cell.angle_gamma   90.00
#
_symmetry.space_group_name_H-M   'P 1'
#
loop_
_entity.id
_entity.type
_entity.pdbx_description
1 polymer ?
#
loop_
_entity_poly.entity_id
_entity_poly.type
_entity_poly.pdbx_seq_one_letter_code
_entity_poly.pdbx_strand_id
1 'polypeptide(L)'
;MESKLLVGGKNIMDHTNEQQKMLEMKRHEIAEQSSSEREIQQQMLVQDEETVELRETFTSLQQEVEAKTKKLKKLYAKLQCIKAEIQDNELTRELKFKYLIIENFIPPEEKNKIMSRLNFDTEEDQWKFQPLVPAESKSLQMKKRPASAVGYKRPISQYARVAIAMGPHSRYRAENIMFLELDMTPPNNASLDRSTDSEPNQSPSLDGSPTKEGGVRKSRSWCQTPKSITSSSSNVSLAACHTATPMTAQ
;
A
#
# COMPACT_ATOMS: atom_id res chain seq x y z
N MET A 1 22.26 54.47 -117.98
CA MET A 1 21.29 55.14 -117.08
C MET A 1 20.34 54.08 -116.55
N GLU A 2 20.17 54.04 -115.23
CA GLU A 2 19.03 53.43 -114.53
C GLU A 2 18.97 51.90 -114.41
N SER A 3 20.08 51.29 -114.01
CA SER A 3 20.08 50.07 -113.21
C SER A 3 19.92 50.43 -111.72
N LYS A 4 18.69 50.70 -111.28
CA LYS A 4 18.35 50.77 -109.85
C LYS A 4 17.39 49.65 -109.53
N LEU A 5 17.96 48.60 -108.95
CA LEU A 5 17.29 47.46 -108.36
C LEU A 5 16.13 47.92 -107.48
N LEU A 6 14.92 47.71 -107.97
CA LEU A 6 13.72 47.60 -107.15
C LEU A 6 13.66 46.16 -106.57
N VAL A 7 14.74 45.73 -105.91
CA VAL A 7 14.81 44.46 -105.17
C VAL A 7 14.85 44.81 -103.69
N GLY A 8 13.78 45.47 -103.23
CA GLY A 8 13.64 45.93 -101.84
C GLY A 8 12.36 45.46 -101.15
N GLY A 9 11.43 44.79 -101.84
CA GLY A 9 10.14 44.42 -101.25
C GLY A 9 10.09 43.00 -100.68
N LYS A 10 10.71 42.03 -101.35
CA LYS A 10 10.53 40.60 -101.03
C LYS A 10 11.24 40.18 -99.73
N ASN A 11 12.48 40.63 -99.51
CA ASN A 11 13.28 40.27 -98.33
C ASN A 11 12.83 40.99 -97.03
N ILE A 12 12.27 42.20 -97.15
CA ILE A 12 11.79 42.98 -95.98
C ILE A 12 10.48 42.39 -95.44
N MET A 13 9.57 42.00 -96.33
CA MET A 13 8.32 41.35 -95.93
C MET A 13 8.59 40.00 -95.26
N ASP A 14 9.53 39.20 -95.78
CA ASP A 14 9.90 37.91 -95.20
C ASP A 14 10.54 38.08 -93.81
N HIS A 15 11.48 39.02 -93.64
CA HIS A 15 12.08 39.30 -92.34
C HIS A 15 11.07 39.85 -91.31
N THR A 16 10.11 40.66 -91.76
CA THR A 16 9.02 41.17 -90.90
C THR A 16 8.09 40.04 -90.47
N ASN A 17 7.78 39.10 -91.36
CA ASN A 17 6.99 37.91 -91.04
C ASN A 17 7.73 36.98 -90.05
N GLU A 18 9.04 36.80 -90.23
CA GLU A 18 9.88 36.06 -89.28
C GLU A 18 9.94 36.74 -87.91
N GLN A 19 10.09 38.06 -87.85
CA GLN A 19 10.02 38.83 -86.61
C GLN A 19 8.64 38.71 -85.94
N GLN A 20 7.57 38.77 -86.73
CA GLN A 20 6.21 38.62 -86.23
C GLN A 20 5.97 37.22 -85.66
N LYS A 21 6.43 36.17 -86.35
CA LYS A 21 6.40 34.78 -85.87
C LYS A 21 7.22 34.61 -84.59
N MET A 22 8.40 35.24 -84.52
CA MET A 22 9.24 35.20 -83.32
C MET A 22 8.55 35.89 -82.13
N LEU A 23 7.91 37.04 -82.33
CA LEU A 23 7.14 37.75 -81.30
C LEU A 23 5.93 36.93 -80.84
N GLU A 24 5.25 36.25 -81.76
CA GLU A 24 4.13 35.37 -81.42
C GLU A 24 4.58 34.17 -80.57
N MET A 25 5.68 33.51 -80.95
CA MET A 25 6.30 32.45 -80.15
C MET A 25 6.71 32.95 -78.75
N LYS A 26 7.31 34.15 -78.67
CA LYS A 26 7.69 34.75 -77.38
C LYS A 26 6.49 35.12 -76.53
N ARG A 27 5.39 35.60 -77.12
CA ARG A 27 4.13 35.86 -76.41
C ARG A 27 3.53 34.57 -75.86
N HIS A 28 3.56 33.49 -76.63
CA HIS A 28 3.11 32.19 -76.17
C HIS A 28 3.94 31.67 -75.00
N GLU A 29 5.28 31.73 -75.11
CA GLU A 29 6.21 31.33 -74.06
C GLU A 29 5.99 32.13 -72.76
N ILE A 30 5.81 33.45 -72.86
CA ILE A 30 5.50 34.31 -71.70
C ILE A 30 4.15 33.94 -71.08
N ALA A 31 3.13 33.62 -71.89
CA ALA A 31 1.82 33.23 -71.39
C ALA A 31 1.87 31.90 -70.63
N GLU A 32 2.62 30.91 -71.16
CA GLU A 32 2.83 29.62 -70.49
C GLU A 32 3.61 29.78 -69.18
N GLN A 33 4.70 30.56 -69.19
CA GLN A 33 5.47 30.86 -67.99
C GLN A 33 4.62 31.56 -66.94
N SER A 34 3.83 32.57 -67.33
CA SER A 34 2.91 33.26 -66.43
C SER A 34 1.81 32.36 -65.87
N SER A 35 1.37 31.36 -66.63
CA SER A 35 0.38 30.38 -66.15
C SER A 35 1.01 29.42 -65.13
N SER A 36 2.20 28.90 -65.43
CA SER A 36 2.93 28.01 -64.51
C SER A 36 3.34 28.72 -63.22
N GLU A 37 3.78 29.97 -63.32
CA GLU A 37 4.10 30.80 -62.15
C GLU A 37 2.88 30.98 -61.25
N ARG A 38 1.71 31.28 -61.82
CA ARG A 38 0.45 31.41 -61.07
C ARG A 38 0.03 30.10 -60.40
N GLU A 39 0.20 28.98 -61.08
CA GLU A 39 -0.11 27.67 -60.51
C GLU A 39 0.83 27.34 -59.33
N ILE A 40 2.14 27.59 -59.47
CA ILE A 40 3.11 27.40 -58.38
C ILE A 40 2.81 28.33 -57.20
N GLN A 41 2.46 29.59 -57.47
CA GLN A 41 2.06 30.54 -56.42
C GLN A 41 0.79 30.09 -55.70
N GLN A 42 -0.21 29.59 -56.44
CA GLN A 42 -1.43 29.06 -55.82
C GLN A 42 -1.15 27.82 -54.97
N GLN A 43 -0.32 26.89 -55.45
CA GLN A 43 0.09 25.72 -54.68
C GLN A 43 0.86 26.11 -53.41
N MET A 44 1.75 27.10 -53.50
CA MET A 44 2.47 27.65 -52.35
C MET A 44 1.49 28.20 -51.31
N LEU A 45 0.50 29.00 -51.74
CA LEU A 45 -0.50 29.58 -50.82
C LEU A 45 -1.34 28.49 -50.13
N VAL A 46 -1.72 27.44 -50.85
CA VAL A 46 -2.47 26.31 -50.26
C VAL A 46 -1.61 25.57 -49.24
N GLN A 47 -0.34 25.29 -49.54
CA GLN A 47 0.56 24.65 -48.59
C GLN A 47 0.78 25.54 -47.34
N ASP A 48 0.95 26.85 -47.53
CA ASP A 48 1.09 27.78 -46.41
C ASP A 48 -0.18 27.77 -45.54
N GLU A 49 -1.38 27.79 -46.13
CA GLU A 49 -2.66 27.68 -45.41
C GLU A 49 -2.75 26.35 -44.62
N GLU A 50 -2.46 25.21 -45.25
CA GLU A 50 -2.43 23.90 -44.59
C GLU A 50 -1.45 23.87 -43.40
N THR A 51 -0.28 24.49 -43.54
CA THR A 51 0.71 24.55 -42.45
C THR A 51 0.24 25.40 -41.28
N VAL A 52 -0.53 26.46 -41.55
CA VAL A 52 -1.13 27.32 -40.52
C VAL A 52 -2.22 26.54 -39.79
N GLU A 53 -3.13 25.87 -40.50
CA GLU A 53 -4.17 25.05 -39.90
C GLU A 53 -3.60 23.94 -39.00
N LEU A 54 -2.54 23.26 -39.45
CA LEU A 54 -1.86 22.24 -38.64
C LEU A 54 -1.24 22.84 -37.37
N ARG A 55 -0.66 24.04 -37.46
CA ARG A 55 -0.10 24.74 -36.30
C ARG A 55 -1.20 25.15 -35.31
N GLU A 56 -2.34 25.64 -35.81
CA GLU A 56 -3.47 26.03 -34.98
C GLU A 56 -4.09 24.82 -34.25
N THR A 57 -4.27 23.69 -34.95
CA THR A 57 -4.77 22.46 -34.31
C THR A 57 -3.81 21.94 -33.24
N PHE A 58 -2.50 21.95 -33.51
CA PHE A 58 -1.50 21.53 -32.52
C PHE A 58 -1.49 22.46 -31.29
N THR A 59 -1.52 23.78 -31.50
CA THR A 59 -1.55 24.74 -30.39
C THR A 59 -2.84 24.63 -29.57
N SER A 60 -3.99 24.41 -30.21
CA SER A 60 -5.27 24.17 -29.53
C SER A 60 -5.23 22.90 -28.66
N LEU A 61 -4.71 21.80 -29.19
CA LEU A 61 -4.55 20.54 -28.45
C LEU A 61 -3.60 20.72 -27.25
N GLN A 62 -2.48 21.42 -27.45
CA GLN A 62 -1.52 21.73 -26.39
C GLN A 62 -2.17 22.54 -25.25
N GLN A 63 -2.96 23.57 -25.59
CA GLN A 63 -3.71 24.36 -24.60
C GLN A 63 -4.71 23.50 -23.82
N GLU A 64 -5.38 22.56 -24.48
CA GLU A 64 -6.31 21.64 -23.81
C GLU A 64 -5.59 20.73 -22.82
N VAL A 65 -4.45 20.15 -23.22
CA VAL A 65 -3.60 19.31 -22.35
C VAL A 65 -3.13 20.11 -21.14
N GLU A 66 -2.67 21.34 -21.33
CA GLU A 66 -2.24 22.22 -20.24
C GLU A 66 -3.40 22.56 -19.29
N ALA A 67 -4.57 22.91 -19.84
CA ALA A 67 -5.76 23.20 -19.05
C ALA A 67 -6.22 21.99 -18.24
N LYS A 68 -6.26 20.79 -18.85
CA LYS A 68 -6.61 19.53 -18.18
C LYS A 68 -5.58 19.18 -17.11
N THR A 69 -4.29 19.31 -17.39
CA THR A 69 -3.21 19.07 -16.42
C THR A 69 -3.32 20.02 -15.23
N LYS A 70 -3.61 21.30 -15.46
CA LYS A 70 -3.82 22.29 -14.39
C LYS A 70 -5.04 21.97 -13.54
N LYS A 71 -6.16 21.54 -14.15
CA LYS A 71 -7.35 21.08 -13.43
C LYS A 71 -7.05 19.85 -12.57
N LEU A 72 -6.34 18.87 -13.13
CA LEU A 72 -5.94 17.65 -12.42
C LEU A 72 -5.06 17.97 -11.21
N LYS A 73 -4.02 18.81 -11.39
CA LYS A 73 -3.16 19.26 -10.28
C LYS A 73 -3.95 19.92 -9.16
N LYS A 74 -4.93 20.77 -9.49
CA LYS A 74 -5.81 21.40 -8.49
C LYS A 74 -6.66 20.38 -7.73
N LEU A 75 -7.28 19.42 -8.43
CA LEU A 75 -8.08 18.38 -7.79
C LEU A 75 -7.23 17.48 -6.90
N TYR A 76 -6.04 17.10 -7.37
CA TYR A 76 -5.09 16.31 -6.59
C TYR A 76 -4.66 17.04 -5.32
N ALA A 77 -4.33 18.33 -5.41
CA ALA A 77 -3.99 19.14 -4.23
C ALA A 77 -5.15 19.18 -3.22
N LYS A 78 -6.38 19.42 -3.68
CA LYS A 78 -7.58 19.40 -2.82
C LYS A 78 -7.78 18.04 -2.15
N LEU A 79 -7.58 16.94 -2.89
CA LEU A 79 -7.67 15.58 -2.36
C LEU A 79 -6.64 15.36 -1.25
N GLN A 80 -5.38 15.77 -1.47
CA GLN A 80 -4.34 15.61 -0.44
C GLN A 80 -4.65 16.44 0.82
N CYS A 81 -5.16 17.66 0.67
CA CYS A 81 -5.62 18.47 1.81
C CYS A 81 -6.72 17.76 2.61
N ILE A 82 -7.77 17.27 1.94
CA ILE A 82 -8.87 16.57 2.61
C ILE A 82 -8.38 15.26 3.25
N LYS A 83 -7.47 14.53 2.59
CA LYS A 83 -6.90 13.31 3.15
C LYS A 83 -6.13 13.58 4.44
N ALA A 84 -5.32 14.64 4.48
CA ALA A 84 -4.63 15.06 5.69
C ALA A 84 -5.63 15.46 6.79
N GLU A 85 -6.66 16.22 6.45
CA GLU A 85 -7.71 16.63 7.40
C GLU A 85 -8.48 15.43 7.99
N ILE A 86 -8.82 14.43 7.17
CA ILE A 86 -9.47 13.19 7.65
C ILE A 86 -8.54 12.45 8.62
N GLN A 87 -7.26 12.31 8.26
CA GLN A 87 -6.27 11.65 9.10
C GLN A 87 -6.13 12.36 10.46
N ASP A 88 -6.05 13.69 10.47
CA ASP A 88 -5.97 14.49 11.71
C ASP A 88 -7.23 14.33 12.58
N ASN A 89 -8.41 14.30 11.94
CA ASN A 89 -9.68 14.07 12.63
C ASN A 89 -9.79 12.66 13.22
N GLU A 90 -9.30 11.63 12.52
CA GLU A 90 -9.23 10.26 13.02
C GLU A 90 -8.29 10.14 14.22
N LEU A 91 -7.09 10.73 14.14
CA LEU A 91 -6.14 10.78 15.25
C LEU A 91 -6.75 11.50 16.46
N THR A 92 -7.47 12.59 16.23
CA THR A 92 -8.17 13.34 17.28
C THR A 92 -9.29 12.52 17.91
N ARG A 93 -10.07 11.79 17.10
CA ARG A 93 -11.13 10.89 17.58
C ARG A 93 -10.55 9.75 18.42
N GLU A 94 -9.50 9.12 17.95
CA GLU A 94 -8.79 8.04 18.65
C GLU A 94 -8.23 8.53 19.99
N LEU A 95 -7.62 9.72 19.99
CA LEU A 95 -7.12 10.36 21.20
C LEU A 95 -8.26 10.63 22.19
N LYS A 96 -9.38 11.23 21.74
CA LYS A 96 -10.56 11.46 22.58
C LYS A 96 -11.12 10.16 23.15
N PHE A 97 -11.18 9.11 22.33
CA PHE A 97 -11.62 7.78 22.77
C PHE A 97 -10.71 7.21 23.86
N LYS A 98 -9.38 7.30 23.69
CA LYS A 98 -8.42 6.89 24.73
C LYS A 98 -8.58 7.67 26.02
N TYR A 99 -8.76 8.99 25.95
CA TYR A 99 -9.04 9.80 27.14
C TYR A 99 -10.32 9.36 27.84
N LEU A 100 -11.39 9.10 27.09
CA LEU A 100 -12.65 8.63 27.66
C LEU A 100 -12.48 7.27 28.37
N ILE A 101 -11.69 6.35 27.81
CA ILE A 101 -11.35 5.08 28.47
C ILE A 101 -10.58 5.34 29.77
N ILE A 102 -9.57 6.20 29.73
CA ILE A 102 -8.74 6.52 30.89
C ILE A 102 -9.60 7.13 32.01
N GLU A 103 -10.54 8.01 31.68
CA GLU A 103 -11.38 8.69 32.67
C GLU A 103 -12.47 7.79 33.26
N ASN A 104 -13.07 6.90 32.45
CA ASN A 104 -14.22 6.09 32.90
C ASN A 104 -13.83 4.71 33.42
N PHE A 105 -12.72 4.12 32.95
CA PHE A 105 -12.39 2.71 33.21
C PHE A 105 -11.08 2.49 33.98
N ILE A 106 -10.26 3.52 34.22
CA ILE A 106 -9.00 3.38 34.97
C ILE A 106 -9.16 4.06 36.34
N PRO A 107 -9.01 3.31 37.45
CA PRO A 107 -8.98 3.89 38.78
C PRO A 107 -7.90 4.98 38.92
N PRO A 108 -8.18 6.11 39.59
CA PRO A 108 -7.26 7.23 39.69
C PRO A 108 -5.95 6.85 40.39
N GLU A 109 -5.97 5.86 41.28
CA GLU A 109 -4.79 5.35 41.98
C GLU A 109 -3.78 4.71 41.00
N GLU A 110 -4.27 3.88 40.07
CA GLU A 110 -3.42 3.23 39.07
C GLU A 110 -2.92 4.23 38.02
N LYS A 111 -3.77 5.18 37.61
CA LYS A 111 -3.34 6.28 36.72
C LYS A 111 -2.18 7.05 37.34
N ASN A 112 -2.28 7.45 38.61
CA ASN A 112 -1.24 8.22 39.28
C ASN A 112 0.05 7.42 39.44
N LYS A 113 -0.05 6.13 39.79
CA LYS A 113 1.12 5.22 39.88
C LYS A 113 1.85 5.05 38.54
N ILE A 114 1.12 5.01 37.44
CA ILE A 114 1.67 4.99 36.08
C ILE A 114 2.36 6.31 35.78
N MET A 115 1.69 7.45 36.01
CA MET A 115 2.22 8.80 35.72
C MET A 115 3.51 9.09 36.51
N SER A 116 3.58 8.72 37.79
CA SER A 116 4.79 8.94 38.61
C SER A 116 6.00 8.11 38.17
N ARG A 117 5.78 7.00 37.45
CA ARG A 117 6.84 6.11 36.98
C ARG A 117 7.22 6.34 35.52
N LEU A 118 6.42 7.11 34.78
CA LEU A 118 6.63 7.32 33.36
C LEU A 118 7.72 8.38 33.18
N ASN A 119 8.80 8.01 32.49
CA ASN A 119 9.89 8.91 32.12
C ASN A 119 10.03 8.92 30.60
N PHE A 120 10.18 10.10 30.01
CA PHE A 120 10.41 10.26 28.58
C PHE A 120 11.92 10.26 28.31
N ASP A 121 12.38 9.27 27.55
CA ASP A 121 13.76 9.20 27.09
C ASP A 121 13.91 9.95 25.77
N THR A 122 14.57 11.12 25.82
CA THR A 122 14.78 11.98 24.66
C THR A 122 15.75 11.41 23.63
N GLU A 123 16.64 10.49 24.02
CA GLU A 123 17.61 9.90 23.07
C GLU A 123 16.95 8.81 22.20
N GLU A 124 16.03 8.03 22.77
CA GLU A 124 15.33 6.96 22.06
C GLU A 124 13.91 7.35 21.56
N ASP A 125 13.45 8.57 21.86
CA ASP A 125 12.11 9.09 21.55
C ASP A 125 10.98 8.17 22.04
N GLN A 126 11.14 7.61 23.25
CA GLN A 126 10.25 6.58 23.79
C GLN A 126 9.92 6.81 25.27
N TRP A 127 8.67 6.52 25.64
CA TRP A 127 8.24 6.50 27.03
C TRP A 127 8.67 5.20 27.72
N LYS A 128 9.44 5.32 28.80
CA LYS A 128 9.93 4.20 29.61
C LYS A 128 9.33 4.24 31.01
N PHE A 129 9.06 3.05 31.56
CA PHE A 129 8.65 2.92 32.95
C PHE A 129 9.87 2.79 33.85
N GLN A 130 9.96 3.63 34.87
CA GLN A 130 10.90 3.46 35.95
C GLN A 130 10.57 2.16 36.71
N PRO A 131 11.50 1.22 36.86
CA PRO A 131 11.30 0.00 37.64
C PRO A 131 10.87 0.33 39.08
N LEU A 132 9.93 -0.44 39.65
CA LEU A 132 9.51 -0.28 41.06
C LEU A 132 10.66 -0.48 42.05
N VAL A 133 11.73 -1.13 41.60
CA VAL A 133 12.91 -1.49 42.38
C VAL A 133 14.11 -0.86 41.68
N PRO A 134 14.83 0.08 42.32
CA PRO A 134 16.00 0.72 41.72
C PRO A 134 17.03 -0.30 41.24
N ALA A 135 17.61 -0.10 40.06
CA ALA A 135 18.54 -1.03 39.42
C ALA A 135 19.84 -1.30 40.23
N GLU A 136 20.13 -0.49 41.25
CA GLU A 136 21.22 -0.75 42.20
C GLU A 136 20.94 -1.94 43.13
N SER A 137 19.68 -2.37 43.24
CA SER A 137 19.26 -3.54 44.01
C SER A 137 19.14 -4.80 43.14
N LYS A 138 20.23 -5.15 42.45
CA LYS A 138 20.42 -6.51 41.85
C LYS A 138 20.32 -7.63 42.90
N SER A 139 20.31 -7.31 44.20
CA SER A 139 20.09 -8.24 45.32
C SER A 139 18.63 -8.73 45.48
N LEU A 140 17.70 -8.20 44.68
CA LEU A 140 16.29 -8.62 44.61
C LEU A 140 15.90 -9.26 43.27
N GLN A 141 16.82 -9.94 42.57
CA GLN A 141 16.38 -11.16 41.88
C GLN A 141 15.62 -11.95 42.94
N MET A 142 14.29 -12.05 42.83
CA MET A 142 13.39 -12.64 43.83
C MET A 142 14.16 -13.76 44.55
N LYS A 143 14.58 -13.50 45.80
CA LYS A 143 15.55 -14.38 46.48
C LYS A 143 15.04 -15.80 46.29
N LYS A 144 15.77 -16.59 45.50
CA LYS A 144 15.34 -17.96 45.18
C LYS A 144 15.10 -18.64 46.51
N ARG A 145 13.91 -19.22 46.69
CA ARG A 145 13.59 -19.94 47.93
C ARG A 145 14.71 -20.97 48.15
N PRO A 146 15.29 -21.05 49.37
CA PRO A 146 16.37 -21.98 49.64
C PRO A 146 15.92 -23.40 49.25
N ALA A 147 16.70 -24.07 48.41
CA ALA A 147 16.43 -25.44 48.03
C ALA A 147 16.74 -26.38 49.20
N SER A 148 16.04 -27.52 49.25
CA SER A 148 16.41 -28.59 50.18
C SER A 148 17.82 -29.10 49.86
N ALA A 149 18.58 -29.51 50.87
CA ALA A 149 19.87 -30.21 50.70
C ALA A 149 19.77 -31.47 49.80
N VAL A 150 18.56 -32.03 49.66
CA VAL A 150 18.28 -33.21 48.83
C VAL A 150 17.74 -32.82 47.44
N GLY A 151 17.92 -31.56 47.02
CA GLY A 151 17.57 -31.08 45.68
C GLY A 151 16.09 -30.76 45.42
N TYR A 152 15.21 -30.96 46.41
CA TYR A 152 13.78 -30.65 46.30
C TYR A 152 13.46 -29.17 46.57
N LYS A 153 12.34 -28.67 46.00
CA LYS A 153 11.82 -27.30 46.22
C LYS A 153 11.47 -26.96 47.68
N ARG A 154 11.33 -27.98 48.53
CA ARG A 154 11.09 -27.89 49.97
C ARG A 154 11.75 -29.07 50.71
N PRO A 155 12.12 -28.94 51.99
CA PRO A 155 12.60 -30.07 52.78
C PRO A 155 11.53 -31.17 52.88
N ILE A 156 11.93 -32.43 52.69
CA ILE A 156 11.07 -33.61 52.88
C ILE A 156 11.74 -34.61 53.82
N SER A 157 10.94 -35.31 54.62
CA SER A 157 11.43 -36.31 55.57
C SER A 157 12.01 -37.53 54.86
N GLN A 158 12.89 -38.29 55.54
CA GLN A 158 13.43 -39.53 55.00
C GLN A 158 12.33 -40.55 54.66
N TYR A 159 11.29 -40.63 55.50
CA TYR A 159 10.13 -41.48 55.23
C TYR A 159 9.42 -41.08 53.92
N ALA A 160 9.19 -39.78 53.69
CA ALA A 160 8.57 -39.31 52.45
C ALA A 160 9.42 -39.68 51.22
N ARG A 161 10.75 -39.62 51.31
CA ARG A 161 11.65 -40.04 50.22
C ARG A 161 11.51 -41.52 49.90
N VAL A 162 11.50 -42.39 50.90
CA VAL A 162 11.35 -43.84 50.71
C VAL A 162 9.97 -44.15 50.12
N ALA A 163 8.91 -43.51 50.61
CA ALA A 163 7.56 -43.70 50.09
C ALA A 163 7.40 -43.27 48.62
N ILE A 164 8.09 -42.21 48.19
CA ILE A 164 8.17 -41.80 46.78
C ILE A 164 8.91 -42.85 45.93
N ALA A 165 9.99 -43.44 46.46
CA ALA A 165 10.77 -44.46 45.74
C ALA A 165 10.02 -45.80 45.63
N MET A 166 9.18 -46.11 46.61
CA MET A 166 8.37 -47.35 46.64
C MET A 166 7.13 -47.29 45.74
N GLY A 167 6.77 -46.13 45.18
CA GLY A 167 5.65 -46.01 44.26
C GLY A 167 5.07 -44.60 44.16
N PRO A 168 4.09 -44.38 43.26
CA PRO A 168 3.49 -43.08 43.02
C PRO A 168 2.53 -42.67 44.15
N HIS A 169 3.07 -42.27 45.29
CA HIS A 169 2.30 -41.74 46.42
C HIS A 169 2.17 -40.21 46.30
N SER A 170 1.00 -39.71 45.87
CA SER A 170 0.71 -38.28 45.74
C SER A 170 0.89 -37.50 47.05
N ARG A 171 0.69 -38.14 48.19
CA ARG A 171 0.81 -37.53 49.54
C ARG A 171 2.22 -37.03 49.86
N TYR A 172 3.26 -37.74 49.43
CA TYR A 172 4.64 -37.49 49.87
C TYR A 172 5.46 -36.66 48.88
N ARG A 173 4.84 -36.11 47.82
CA ARG A 173 5.53 -35.37 46.77
C ARG A 173 6.06 -34.03 47.26
N ALA A 174 7.24 -33.64 46.77
CA ALA A 174 7.82 -32.32 47.05
C ALA A 174 7.10 -31.18 46.32
N GLU A 175 6.39 -31.49 45.24
CA GLU A 175 5.67 -30.54 44.40
C GLU A 175 4.16 -30.72 44.52
N ASN A 176 3.40 -29.64 44.33
CA ASN A 176 1.93 -29.66 44.33
C ASN A 176 1.39 -29.98 42.93
N ILE A 177 1.90 -31.03 42.30
CA ILE A 177 1.50 -31.47 40.96
C ILE A 177 1.11 -32.94 41.07
N MET A 178 -0.10 -33.27 40.62
CA MET A 178 -0.56 -34.65 40.51
C MET A 178 -0.21 -35.17 39.12
N PHE A 179 0.48 -36.32 39.07
CA PHE A 179 0.67 -37.05 37.82
C PHE A 179 -0.52 -37.99 37.66
N LEU A 180 -1.49 -37.59 36.82
CA LEU A 180 -2.59 -38.45 36.43
C LEU A 180 -2.16 -39.26 35.21
N GLU A 181 -2.48 -40.54 35.22
CA GLU A 181 -2.41 -41.37 34.02
C GLU A 181 -3.55 -40.94 33.09
N LEU A 182 -3.20 -40.52 31.87
CA LEU A 182 -4.19 -40.12 30.88
C LEU A 182 -4.93 -41.38 30.43
N ASP A 183 -6.26 -41.36 30.55
CA ASP A 183 -7.10 -42.39 29.92
C ASP A 183 -7.02 -42.22 28.41
N MET A 184 -6.53 -43.25 27.72
CA MET A 184 -6.30 -43.25 26.28
C MET A 184 -7.56 -43.66 25.50
N THR A 185 -8.73 -43.67 26.14
CA THR A 185 -9.99 -43.95 25.45
C THR A 185 -10.25 -42.87 24.37
N PRO A 186 -10.35 -43.26 23.09
CA PRO A 186 -10.63 -42.29 22.03
C PRO A 186 -12.03 -41.68 22.24
N PRO A 187 -12.21 -40.38 21.96
CA PRO A 187 -13.48 -39.70 22.19
C PRO A 187 -14.57 -40.34 21.33
N ASN A 188 -15.70 -40.70 21.95
CA ASN A 188 -16.87 -41.22 21.25
C ASN A 188 -17.50 -40.14 20.36
N ASN A 189 -17.11 -40.11 19.09
CA ASN A 189 -17.72 -39.31 18.03
C ASN A 189 -19.01 -40.00 17.54
N ALA A 190 -20.07 -39.93 18.35
CA ALA A 190 -21.41 -40.23 17.88
C ALA A 190 -21.78 -39.22 16.78
N SER A 191 -21.73 -39.68 15.53
CA SER A 191 -22.15 -38.96 14.34
C SER A 191 -23.65 -38.68 14.42
N LEU A 192 -24.01 -37.41 14.45
CA LEU A 192 -25.38 -36.93 14.28
C LEU A 192 -25.80 -37.18 12.83
N ASP A 193 -26.40 -38.34 12.58
CA ASP A 193 -27.05 -38.63 11.30
C ASP A 193 -28.42 -37.94 11.27
N ARG A 194 -28.65 -37.16 10.21
CA ARG A 194 -29.85 -36.36 9.97
C ARG A 194 -30.53 -36.92 8.73
N SER A 195 -31.55 -37.74 8.92
CA SER A 195 -32.45 -38.19 7.85
C SER A 195 -33.80 -38.59 8.49
N THR A 196 -34.82 -37.75 8.28
CA THR A 196 -36.04 -38.03 7.48
C THR A 196 -36.96 -39.05 8.12
N ASP A 197 -38.09 -38.60 8.70
CA ASP A 197 -39.42 -38.92 8.14
C ASP A 197 -40.57 -38.27 8.93
N SER A 198 -41.66 -38.07 8.19
CA SER A 198 -42.95 -37.45 8.52
C SER A 198 -43.77 -38.19 9.57
N GLU A 199 -44.34 -37.43 10.52
CA GLU A 199 -45.57 -37.71 11.31
C GLU A 199 -46.75 -38.14 10.40
N PRO A 200 -47.81 -38.86 10.87
CA PRO A 200 -48.57 -38.50 12.09
C PRO A 200 -49.33 -39.60 12.89
N ASN A 201 -49.64 -39.34 14.17
CA ASN A 201 -50.99 -39.35 14.80
C ASN A 201 -51.09 -39.83 16.28
N GLN A 202 -51.67 -38.93 17.10
CA GLN A 202 -52.72 -39.09 18.15
C GLN A 202 -52.39 -39.60 19.58
N SER A 203 -52.16 -38.61 20.48
CA SER A 203 -52.80 -38.28 21.80
C SER A 203 -52.88 -39.32 22.97
N PRO A 204 -53.26 -38.92 24.20
CA PRO A 204 -52.79 -37.80 25.06
C PRO A 204 -52.47 -38.26 26.52
N SER A 205 -51.60 -37.58 27.27
CA SER A 205 -51.69 -37.59 28.74
C SER A 205 -51.04 -36.37 29.39
N LEU A 206 -51.81 -35.72 30.27
CA LEU A 206 -51.45 -34.62 31.15
C LEU A 206 -50.23 -34.95 32.04
N ASP A 207 -49.34 -33.99 32.32
CA ASP A 207 -49.42 -33.16 33.54
C ASP A 207 -48.28 -32.10 33.62
N GLY A 208 -48.55 -30.96 34.27
CA GLY A 208 -47.52 -30.15 34.97
C GLY A 208 -46.69 -29.09 34.21
N SER A 209 -47.31 -27.93 33.91
CA SER A 209 -46.92 -26.51 34.21
C SER A 209 -45.44 -26.03 34.38
N PRO A 210 -45.13 -24.70 34.32
CA PRO A 210 -44.12 -24.13 33.43
C PRO A 210 -42.92 -23.46 34.12
N THR A 211 -41.77 -23.43 33.45
CA THR A 211 -40.79 -22.37 33.68
C THR A 211 -40.02 -22.05 32.41
N LYS A 212 -40.24 -20.84 31.90
CA LYS A 212 -39.36 -20.16 30.95
C LYS A 212 -37.97 -20.11 31.54
N GLU A 213 -36.92 -20.31 30.73
CA GLU A 213 -35.67 -19.55 30.82
C GLU A 213 -34.91 -19.62 29.49
N GLY A 214 -34.25 -18.49 29.20
CA GLY A 214 -33.74 -18.10 27.90
C GLY A 214 -32.58 -18.94 27.39
N GLY A 215 -32.43 -18.90 26.06
CA GLY A 215 -31.33 -19.56 25.37
C GLY A 215 -29.97 -19.16 25.93
N VAL A 216 -29.23 -20.16 26.42
CA VAL A 216 -27.85 -19.99 26.85
C VAL A 216 -26.97 -19.82 25.62
N ARG A 217 -26.53 -18.59 25.41
CA ARG A 217 -25.52 -18.20 24.43
C ARG A 217 -24.20 -18.89 24.82
N LYS A 218 -23.79 -19.90 24.06
CA LYS A 218 -22.51 -20.61 24.24
C LYS A 218 -21.33 -19.63 24.24
N SER A 219 -20.61 -19.57 25.37
CA SER A 219 -19.37 -18.82 25.53
C SER A 219 -18.29 -19.35 24.58
N ARG A 220 -17.71 -18.46 23.77
CA ARG A 220 -16.50 -18.74 23.00
C ARG A 220 -15.30 -18.69 23.95
N SER A 221 -14.58 -19.81 24.05
CA SER A 221 -13.36 -19.95 24.83
C SER A 221 -12.26 -19.00 24.33
N TRP A 222 -11.68 -18.25 25.26
CA TRP A 222 -10.51 -17.38 25.05
C TRP A 222 -9.23 -18.23 25.05
N CYS A 223 -8.94 -18.91 23.95
CA CYS A 223 -7.62 -19.49 23.71
C CYS A 223 -7.24 -19.22 22.26
N GLN A 224 -6.53 -18.10 22.02
CA GLN A 224 -5.75 -17.95 20.80
C GLN A 224 -4.46 -18.76 20.98
N THR A 225 -4.24 -19.73 20.09
CA THR A 225 -2.95 -20.40 19.94
C THR A 225 -1.89 -19.38 19.49
N PRO A 226 -0.68 -19.36 20.08
CA PRO A 226 0.38 -18.48 19.62
C PRO A 226 0.83 -18.89 18.22
N LYS A 227 0.88 -17.91 17.30
CA LYS A 227 1.45 -18.07 15.97
C LYS A 227 2.97 -18.25 16.08
N SER A 228 3.47 -19.30 15.42
CA SER A 228 4.90 -19.58 15.26
C SER A 228 5.59 -18.41 14.54
N ILE A 229 6.65 -17.89 15.13
CA ILE A 229 7.48 -16.84 14.55
C ILE A 229 8.49 -17.54 13.62
N THR A 230 8.30 -17.42 12.31
CA THR A 230 9.26 -17.94 11.33
C THR A 230 10.48 -17.02 11.30
N SER A 231 11.63 -17.52 11.72
CA SER A 231 12.93 -16.85 11.62
C SER A 231 13.33 -16.68 10.15
N SER A 232 13.32 -15.45 9.64
CA SER A 232 13.97 -15.10 8.36
C SER A 232 15.38 -14.61 8.63
N SER A 233 16.35 -15.35 8.10
CA SER A 233 17.78 -15.00 8.07
C SER A 233 18.01 -13.91 7.03
N SER A 234 18.52 -12.77 7.46
CA SER A 234 19.04 -11.70 6.60
C SER A 234 20.53 -11.93 6.35
N ASN A 235 20.89 -12.29 5.13
CA ASN A 235 22.27 -12.17 4.64
C ASN A 235 22.38 -10.85 3.86
N VAL A 236 23.06 -9.87 4.44
CA VAL A 236 23.49 -8.64 3.75
C VAL A 236 24.95 -8.84 3.37
N SER A 237 25.21 -9.07 2.08
CA SER A 237 26.56 -9.03 1.51
C SER A 237 26.88 -7.62 1.04
N LEU A 238 27.86 -6.99 1.68
CA LEU A 238 28.51 -5.77 1.22
C LEU A 238 29.57 -6.15 0.16
N ALA A 239 29.35 -5.76 -1.09
CA ALA A 239 30.37 -5.76 -2.13
C ALA A 239 30.68 -4.30 -2.50
N ALA A 240 31.91 -3.88 -2.23
CA ALA A 240 32.48 -2.61 -2.64
C ALA A 240 32.74 -2.63 -4.15
N CYS A 241 32.23 -1.63 -4.88
CA CYS A 241 32.66 -1.34 -6.24
C CYS A 241 33.22 0.09 -6.27
N HIS A 242 34.53 0.15 -6.48
CA HIS A 242 35.29 1.35 -6.77
C HIS A 242 34.93 1.81 -8.19
N THR A 243 34.56 3.07 -8.37
CA THR A 243 34.58 3.73 -9.69
C THR A 243 35.36 5.02 -9.59
N ALA A 244 36.48 5.02 -10.29
CA ALA A 244 37.46 6.09 -10.40
C ALA A 244 36.88 7.33 -11.07
N THR A 245 37.31 8.49 -10.57
CA THR A 245 37.27 9.79 -11.25
C THR A 245 38.30 9.84 -12.37
N PRO A 246 37.97 10.46 -13.52
CA PRO A 246 38.99 11.04 -14.39
C PRO A 246 39.03 12.56 -14.22
N MET A 247 40.20 13.05 -13.80
CA MET A 247 40.64 14.42 -14.05
C MET A 247 40.64 14.68 -15.55
N THR A 248 40.10 15.81 -15.99
CA THR A 248 40.49 16.40 -17.27
C THR A 248 41.01 17.80 -17.00
N ALA A 249 42.31 17.96 -17.29
CA ALA A 249 42.98 19.24 -17.40
C ALA A 249 43.09 19.55 -18.89
N GLN A 250 42.50 20.66 -19.32
CA GLN A 250 43.04 21.63 -20.27
C GLN A 250 42.10 22.83 -20.35
#